data_AF-A0A845L6C0-F1
#
_entry.id   AF-A0A845L6C0-F1
#
_cell.length_a   1.000
_cell.length_b   1.000
_cell.length_c   1.000
_cell.angle_alpha   90.00
_cell.angle_beta   90.00
_cell.angle_gamma   90.00
#
_symmetry.space_group_name_H-M   'P 1'
#
loop_
_entity.id
_entity.type
_entity.pdbx_description
1 polymer ?
#
loop_
_entity_poly.entity_id
_entity_poly.type
_entity_poly.pdbx_seq_one_letter_code
_entity_poly.pdbx_strand_id
1 'polypeptide(L)'
;MDGRVLLLSVHRLTYDALSLDMEPPGLLILAAFLETKGYDALVCQGEPAGVRAFLAEQAASGPVLAVGFYCDYENQVEVAALGAEVHHNYGWPVILGGPQVGGLDEAYLRQSCALAAVAGEGEVVLWQLLDCLTGQGGDWRSLEGVIYVDETGQLRHNGLAPMIQDLDELPSPAYHRWVNKPFRKKAYVMGGRGCPYNCAFCHEGSLSRTLRVRSVDKVMADVETLLALEPHINYIIFADDTFTVSPQRMTDFCRRIAKLRESRDFVWYCEGHVKLLYRWPDMMQEMAAAGMVRLQVGIESGVQRLLDLYGKKTTLPEIEAVIQAAYEAGVHQMTGFFINGGPFEDPEIVAQNKAFCERLLHLAPGMIELGPSALIPYPETDIARRPDHYGLRILDRRGWTSFGDYPVTETAAMTREAIAKAQRELVEHGIHTMRQLFQAGKIPHQRILDCFKDLRYGVVSVWHKAVYSEAPFVAGYYTLMARDAVRRSADIAPGELPGWRPQRIMEMWLDVDFSQGYPRIGREVLSPLEFELLRHSTGKLTLAQVLDRVYDRFRERFDHREEFDGTAMGLLRGFEKRYWLAYAPF
;
A
#
# COMPACT_ATOMS: atom_id res chain seq x y z
N MET A 1 -35.44 2.70 21.99
CA MET A 1 -34.16 2.04 21.63
C MET A 1 -33.07 3.07 21.94
N ASP A 2 -32.98 3.39 23.22
CA ASP A 2 -32.56 4.73 23.64
C ASP A 2 -31.04 4.77 23.74
N GLY A 3 -30.42 5.48 22.80
CA GLY A 3 -29.00 5.81 22.84
C GLY A 3 -28.21 5.43 21.61
N ARG A 4 -27.05 6.07 21.46
CA ARG A 4 -26.15 5.89 20.32
C ARG A 4 -25.33 4.61 20.46
N VAL A 5 -24.98 4.00 19.34
CA VAL A 5 -23.97 2.95 19.26
C VAL A 5 -22.68 3.58 18.77
N LEU A 6 -21.61 3.48 19.55
CA LEU A 6 -20.31 4.05 19.19
C LEU A 6 -19.40 2.94 18.67
N LEU A 7 -18.96 3.02 17.42
CA LEU A 7 -18.06 2.07 16.79
C LEU A 7 -16.67 2.71 16.67
N LEU A 8 -15.69 2.13 17.36
CA LEU A 8 -14.40 2.75 17.60
C LEU A 8 -13.27 1.91 17.01
N SER A 9 -12.36 2.56 16.27
CA SER A 9 -11.04 2.01 15.93
C SER A 9 -9.96 2.89 16.56
N VAL A 10 -9.31 2.39 17.59
CA VAL A 10 -8.22 3.11 18.27
C VAL A 10 -6.88 2.55 17.81
N HIS A 11 -5.90 3.40 17.53
CA HIS A 11 -4.53 2.94 17.27
C HIS A 11 -3.52 3.86 17.97
N ARG A 12 -2.45 3.28 18.50
CA ARG A 12 -1.28 4.05 18.93
C ARG A 12 -0.56 4.67 17.73
N LEU A 13 0.00 5.86 17.93
CA LEU A 13 0.89 6.47 16.94
C LEU A 13 2.19 5.66 16.89
N THR A 14 2.40 4.91 15.81
CA THR A 14 3.70 4.34 15.45
C THR A 14 4.44 5.29 14.50
N TYR A 15 5.77 5.20 14.44
CA TYR A 15 6.60 6.12 13.64
C TYR A 15 6.24 6.12 12.14
N ASP A 16 5.67 5.01 11.66
CA ASP A 16 5.20 4.81 10.28
C ASP A 16 3.68 5.00 10.10
N ALA A 17 2.97 5.62 11.05
CA ALA A 17 1.50 5.66 11.09
C ALA A 17 0.85 6.36 9.88
N LEU A 18 0.67 5.59 8.82
CA LEU A 18 -0.30 5.76 7.74
C LEU A 18 -1.73 5.37 8.18
N SER A 19 -1.89 4.79 9.39
CA SER A 19 -3.12 4.15 9.85
C SER A 19 -4.26 5.11 10.18
N LEU A 20 -3.98 6.35 10.60
CA LEU A 20 -5.02 7.33 10.93
C LEU A 20 -5.72 7.92 9.68
N ASP A 21 -5.07 7.84 8.52
CA ASP A 21 -5.63 8.28 7.23
C ASP A 21 -6.32 7.14 6.46
N MET A 22 -6.33 5.91 6.99
CA MET A 22 -7.01 4.78 6.37
C MET A 22 -8.45 4.75 6.87
N GLU A 23 -9.41 4.72 5.96
CA GLU A 23 -10.80 4.52 6.35
C GLU A 23 -11.03 3.12 6.95
N PRO A 24 -11.99 2.98 7.89
CA PRO A 24 -12.36 1.68 8.45
C PRO A 24 -13.60 1.10 7.73
N PRO A 25 -13.48 0.54 6.51
CA PRO A 25 -14.65 0.17 5.70
C PRO A 25 -15.53 -0.87 6.40
N GLY A 26 -14.94 -1.75 7.22
CA GLY A 26 -15.69 -2.70 8.04
C GLY A 26 -16.61 -2.01 9.05
N LEU A 27 -16.12 -1.00 9.78
CA LEU A 27 -16.95 -0.25 10.73
C LEU A 27 -17.99 0.64 10.04
N LEU A 28 -17.67 1.19 8.87
CA LEU A 28 -18.63 1.99 8.09
C LEU A 28 -19.77 1.15 7.51
N ILE A 29 -19.49 -0.09 7.09
CA ILE A 29 -20.52 -1.05 6.67
C ILE A 29 -21.34 -1.51 7.87
N LEU A 30 -20.69 -1.76 9.02
CA LEU A 30 -21.38 -2.11 10.26
C LEU A 30 -22.34 -1.00 10.71
N ALA A 31 -21.90 0.26 10.67
CA ALA A 31 -22.75 1.42 10.95
C ALA A 31 -23.93 1.50 9.98
N ALA A 32 -23.67 1.38 8.68
CA ALA A 32 -24.72 1.38 7.65
C ALA A 32 -25.73 0.24 7.88
N PHE A 33 -25.27 -0.96 8.22
CA PHE A 33 -26.14 -2.10 8.53
C PHE A 33 -27.03 -1.81 9.74
N LEU A 34 -26.46 -1.29 10.83
CA LEU A 34 -27.20 -0.91 12.03
C LEU A 34 -28.24 0.19 11.76
N GLU A 35 -27.95 1.15 10.89
CA GLU A 35 -28.93 2.17 10.46
C GLU A 35 -30.15 1.54 9.79
N THR A 36 -29.97 0.52 8.94
CA THR A 36 -31.10 -0.21 8.33
C THR A 36 -31.98 -0.93 9.36
N LYS A 37 -31.46 -1.15 10.57
CA LYS A 37 -32.17 -1.75 11.71
C LYS A 37 -32.72 -0.71 12.69
N GLY A 38 -32.53 0.58 12.41
CA GLY A 38 -33.06 1.68 13.22
C GLY A 38 -32.14 2.17 14.34
N TYR A 39 -30.88 1.74 14.37
CA TYR A 39 -29.90 2.19 15.37
C TYR A 39 -29.16 3.45 14.92
N ASP A 40 -28.87 4.34 15.89
CA ASP A 40 -28.04 5.52 15.70
C ASP A 40 -26.56 5.18 15.91
N ALA A 41 -25.88 4.70 14.85
CA ALA A 41 -24.48 4.27 14.91
C ALA A 41 -23.50 5.35 14.42
N LEU A 42 -22.50 5.69 15.24
CA LEU A 42 -21.42 6.62 14.90
C LEU A 42 -20.09 5.89 14.82
N VAL A 43 -19.23 6.29 13.87
CA VAL A 43 -17.88 5.73 13.71
C VAL A 43 -16.84 6.79 14.06
N CYS A 44 -15.92 6.45 14.95
CA CYS A 44 -14.77 7.28 15.30
C CYS A 44 -13.48 6.45 15.20
N GLN A 45 -12.48 6.98 14.50
CA GLN A 45 -11.17 6.36 14.40
C GLN A 45 -10.08 7.35 14.80
N GLY A 46 -9.19 6.98 15.71
CA GLY A 46 -8.20 7.93 16.18
C GLY A 46 -7.16 7.36 17.13
N GLU A 47 -6.27 8.24 17.57
CA GLU A 47 -5.41 7.95 18.71
C GLU A 47 -6.19 8.05 20.04
N PRO A 48 -5.70 7.45 21.13
CA PRO A 48 -6.45 7.34 22.38
C PRO A 48 -6.97 8.66 22.96
N ALA A 49 -6.28 9.79 22.84
CA ALA A 49 -6.75 11.08 23.36
C ALA A 49 -7.92 11.64 22.54
N GLY A 50 -7.87 11.55 21.21
CA GLY A 50 -8.97 11.91 20.32
C GLY A 50 -10.22 11.07 20.56
N VAL A 51 -10.05 9.75 20.76
CA VAL A 51 -11.17 8.86 21.11
C VAL A 51 -11.75 9.21 22.48
N ARG A 52 -10.93 9.54 23.48
CA ARG A 52 -11.42 10.01 24.80
C ARG A 52 -12.22 11.30 24.70
N ALA A 53 -11.75 12.26 23.91
CA ALA A 53 -12.47 13.51 23.69
C ALA A 53 -13.85 13.25 23.06
N PHE A 54 -13.91 12.37 22.06
CA PHE A 54 -15.17 11.94 21.46
C PHE A 54 -16.10 11.25 22.47
N LEU A 55 -15.60 10.31 23.27
CA LEU A 55 -16.40 9.62 24.30
C LEU A 55 -17.00 10.62 25.31
N ALA A 56 -16.22 11.59 25.78
CA ALA A 56 -16.69 12.63 26.68
C ALA A 56 -17.76 13.53 26.05
N GLU A 57 -17.61 13.88 24.77
CA GLU A 57 -18.62 14.62 24.02
C GLU A 57 -19.93 13.83 23.89
N GLN A 58 -19.84 12.53 23.58
CA GLN A 58 -21.02 11.67 23.47
C GLN A 58 -21.73 11.52 24.82
N ALA A 59 -21.00 11.38 25.92
CA ALA A 59 -21.55 11.35 27.27
C ALA A 59 -22.36 12.60 27.60
N ALA A 60 -21.90 13.77 27.14
CA ALA A 60 -22.58 15.05 27.35
C ALA A 60 -23.80 15.25 26.41
N SER A 61 -23.81 14.57 25.28
CA SER A 61 -24.75 14.82 24.17
C SER A 61 -26.00 13.93 24.18
N GLY A 62 -26.07 12.92 25.05
CA GLY A 62 -27.23 12.04 25.18
C GLY A 62 -26.89 10.63 25.66
N PRO A 63 -27.89 9.73 25.70
CA PRO A 63 -27.66 8.35 26.08
C PRO A 63 -26.78 7.61 25.04
N VAL A 64 -25.92 6.73 25.54
CA VAL A 64 -25.13 5.78 24.74
C VAL A 64 -25.59 4.38 25.11
N LEU A 65 -25.96 3.60 24.10
CA LEU A 65 -26.47 2.24 24.27
C LEU A 65 -25.33 1.24 24.49
N ALA A 66 -24.29 1.33 23.65
CA ALA A 66 -23.13 0.45 23.72
C ALA A 66 -21.94 1.05 22.96
N VAL A 67 -20.73 0.57 23.28
CA VAL A 67 -19.49 0.91 22.60
C VAL A 67 -18.86 -0.36 22.03
N GLY A 68 -18.69 -0.40 20.71
CA GLY A 68 -17.99 -1.46 19.98
C GLY A 68 -16.57 -1.06 19.63
N PHE A 69 -15.57 -1.84 20.05
CA PHE A 69 -14.17 -1.65 19.64
C PHE A 69 -13.76 -2.66 18.57
N TYR A 70 -13.18 -2.16 17.48
CA TYR A 70 -12.44 -2.98 16.53
C TYR A 70 -11.06 -3.30 17.12
N CYS A 71 -10.80 -4.58 17.34
CA CYS A 71 -9.58 -5.13 17.91
C CYS A 71 -8.83 -5.94 16.84
N ASP A 72 -7.68 -5.42 16.45
CA ASP A 72 -6.71 -6.11 15.60
C ASP A 72 -5.41 -6.36 16.38
N TYR A 73 -4.38 -6.84 15.69
CA TYR A 73 -3.10 -7.14 16.31
C TYR A 73 -2.41 -5.89 16.87
N GLU A 74 -2.59 -4.71 16.26
CA GLU A 74 -1.84 -3.48 16.53
C GLU A 74 -2.38 -2.66 17.70
N ASN A 75 -3.63 -2.86 18.08
CA ASN A 75 -4.33 -1.98 19.03
C ASN A 75 -4.86 -2.66 20.30
N GLN A 76 -4.44 -3.91 20.57
CA GLN A 76 -4.92 -4.69 21.70
C GLN A 76 -4.74 -3.97 23.05
N VAL A 77 -3.63 -3.26 23.22
CA VAL A 77 -3.31 -2.56 24.48
C VAL A 77 -4.26 -1.37 24.68
N GLU A 78 -4.47 -0.59 23.62
CA GLU A 78 -5.33 0.58 23.63
C GLU A 78 -6.81 0.21 23.80
N VAL A 79 -7.26 -0.86 23.11
CA VAL A 79 -8.62 -1.39 23.24
C VAL A 79 -8.88 -1.88 24.66
N ALA A 80 -7.94 -2.61 25.27
CA ALA A 80 -8.10 -3.07 26.65
C ALA A 80 -8.19 -1.91 27.63
N ALA A 81 -7.29 -0.93 27.51
CA ALA A 81 -7.28 0.23 28.41
C ALA A 81 -8.55 1.09 28.27
N LEU A 82 -8.96 1.42 27.04
CA LEU A 82 -10.15 2.23 26.78
C LEU A 82 -11.44 1.48 27.09
N GLY A 83 -11.51 0.18 26.84
CA GLY A 83 -12.67 -0.63 27.24
C GLY A 83 -12.92 -0.56 28.75
N ALA A 84 -11.87 -0.75 29.56
CA ALA A 84 -11.96 -0.63 31.01
C ALA A 84 -12.36 0.80 31.45
N GLU A 85 -11.79 1.82 30.81
CA GLU A 85 -12.12 3.23 31.06
C GLU A 85 -13.59 3.53 30.75
N VAL A 86 -14.10 3.05 29.61
CA VAL A 86 -15.50 3.23 29.20
C VAL A 86 -16.45 2.59 30.21
N HIS A 87 -16.16 1.36 30.61
CA HIS A 87 -16.96 0.64 31.59
C HIS A 87 -16.97 1.36 32.95
N HIS A 88 -15.81 1.71 33.50
CA HIS A 88 -15.73 2.30 34.83
C HIS A 88 -16.23 3.75 34.90
N ASN A 89 -15.98 4.57 33.88
CA ASN A 89 -16.31 5.99 33.91
C ASN A 89 -17.75 6.27 33.47
N TYR A 90 -18.29 5.49 32.55
CA TYR A 90 -19.62 5.74 31.97
C TYR A 90 -20.64 4.62 32.21
N GLY A 91 -20.20 3.43 32.61
CA GLY A 91 -21.09 2.27 32.82
C GLY A 91 -21.67 1.69 31.53
N TRP A 92 -21.13 2.06 30.36
CA TRP A 92 -21.65 1.59 29.08
C TRP A 92 -21.19 0.16 28.76
N PRO A 93 -22.04 -0.68 28.14
CA PRO A 93 -21.64 -1.97 27.62
C PRO A 93 -20.49 -1.84 26.60
N VAL A 94 -19.42 -2.59 26.83
CA VAL A 94 -18.26 -2.67 25.93
C VAL A 94 -18.32 -3.98 25.14
N ILE A 95 -18.27 -3.88 23.82
CA ILE A 95 -18.31 -5.02 22.91
C ILE A 95 -17.02 -5.00 22.06
N LEU A 96 -16.38 -6.15 21.90
CA LEU A 96 -15.19 -6.28 21.05
C LEU A 96 -15.52 -6.98 19.74
N GLY A 97 -14.92 -6.55 18.65
CA GLY A 97 -14.99 -7.21 17.34
C GLY A 97 -13.63 -7.16 16.65
N GLY A 98 -13.51 -7.74 15.46
CA GLY A 98 -12.28 -7.69 14.67
C GLY A 98 -11.46 -8.98 14.71
N PRO A 99 -10.38 -9.05 13.90
CA PRO A 99 -9.66 -10.29 13.62
C PRO A 99 -8.96 -10.89 14.85
N GLN A 100 -8.62 -10.09 15.86
CA GLN A 100 -7.89 -10.57 17.03
C GLN A 100 -8.80 -11.33 18.03
N VAL A 101 -10.13 -11.21 17.90
CA VAL A 101 -11.11 -11.77 18.85
C VAL A 101 -10.95 -13.27 19.08
N GLY A 102 -10.62 -14.05 18.04
CA GLY A 102 -10.42 -15.50 18.17
C GLY A 102 -9.24 -15.90 19.07
N GLY A 103 -8.31 -14.97 19.34
CA GLY A 103 -7.17 -15.16 20.23
C GLY A 103 -7.31 -14.57 21.62
N LEU A 104 -8.42 -13.87 21.93
CA LEU A 104 -8.60 -13.21 23.22
C LEU A 104 -8.97 -14.23 24.30
N ASP A 105 -8.28 -14.17 25.43
CA ASP A 105 -8.52 -15.04 26.58
C ASP A 105 -9.41 -14.39 27.65
N GLU A 106 -9.72 -15.16 28.69
CA GLU A 106 -10.49 -14.70 29.85
C GLU A 106 -9.86 -13.45 30.50
N ALA A 107 -8.53 -13.45 30.63
CA ALA A 107 -7.80 -12.35 31.26
C ALA A 107 -7.96 -11.05 30.47
N TYR A 108 -7.91 -11.11 29.15
CA TYR A 108 -8.11 -9.96 28.28
C TYR A 108 -9.54 -9.40 28.35
N LEU A 109 -10.56 -10.26 28.28
CA LEU A 109 -11.97 -9.84 28.40
C LEU A 109 -12.23 -9.16 29.76
N ARG A 110 -11.64 -9.68 30.84
CA ARG A 110 -11.71 -9.03 32.16
C ARG A 110 -10.96 -7.70 32.21
N GLN A 111 -9.74 -7.66 31.67
CA GLN A 111 -8.92 -6.46 31.65
C GLN A 111 -9.61 -5.32 30.88
N SER A 112 -10.25 -5.65 29.76
CA SER A 112 -10.99 -4.70 28.93
C SER A 112 -12.39 -4.37 29.45
N CYS A 113 -12.84 -5.03 30.53
CA CYS A 113 -14.22 -4.98 31.03
C CYS A 113 -15.28 -5.21 29.93
N ALA A 114 -14.93 -6.01 28.92
CA ALA A 114 -15.82 -6.29 27.81
C ALA A 114 -16.99 -7.15 28.29
N LEU A 115 -18.21 -6.72 27.95
CA LEU A 115 -19.43 -7.49 28.15
C LEU A 115 -19.38 -8.76 27.29
N ALA A 116 -18.99 -8.61 26.03
CA ALA A 116 -18.89 -9.68 25.06
C ALA A 116 -17.88 -9.34 23.95
N ALA A 117 -17.38 -10.36 23.27
CA ALA A 117 -16.67 -10.23 22.01
C ALA A 117 -17.39 -11.02 20.91
N VAL A 118 -17.34 -10.52 19.68
CA VAL A 118 -17.99 -11.13 18.51
C VAL A 118 -16.92 -11.73 17.60
N ALA A 119 -16.91 -13.06 17.50
CA ALA A 119 -16.00 -13.81 16.66
C ALA A 119 -16.64 -14.08 15.28
N GLY A 120 -15.98 -13.62 14.21
CA GLY A 120 -16.49 -13.76 12.84
C GLY A 120 -17.02 -12.45 12.28
N GLU A 121 -18.13 -12.51 11.55
CA GLU A 121 -18.77 -11.33 10.94
C GLU A 121 -19.73 -10.66 11.94
N GLY A 122 -19.55 -9.36 12.15
CA GLY A 122 -20.16 -8.64 13.26
C GLY A 122 -21.57 -8.10 12.98
N GLU A 123 -21.99 -8.00 11.72
CA GLU A 123 -23.19 -7.24 11.34
C GLU A 123 -24.47 -7.78 12.01
N VAL A 124 -24.74 -9.07 11.82
CA VAL A 124 -25.95 -9.71 12.37
C VAL A 124 -25.86 -9.88 13.88
N VAL A 125 -24.71 -10.36 14.38
CA VAL A 125 -24.55 -10.68 15.81
C VAL A 125 -24.55 -9.43 16.66
N LEU A 126 -23.90 -8.34 16.23
CA LEU A 126 -23.95 -7.07 16.95
C LEU A 126 -25.38 -6.52 17.01
N TRP A 127 -26.12 -6.56 15.90
CA TRP A 127 -27.52 -6.15 15.89
C TRP A 127 -28.35 -6.96 16.91
N GLN A 128 -28.26 -8.30 16.88
CA GLN A 128 -28.99 -9.16 17.81
C GLN A 128 -28.59 -8.91 19.26
N LEU A 129 -27.31 -8.69 19.53
CA LEU A 129 -26.80 -8.35 20.86
C LEU A 129 -27.41 -7.01 21.34
N LEU A 130 -27.47 -6.00 20.49
CA LEU A 130 -28.11 -4.72 20.80
C LEU A 130 -29.63 -4.85 21.03
N ASP A 131 -30.33 -5.70 20.26
CA ASP A 131 -31.76 -6.02 20.49
C ASP A 131 -31.95 -6.65 21.88
N CYS A 132 -31.09 -7.61 22.27
CA CYS A 132 -31.09 -8.19 23.61
C CYS A 132 -30.87 -7.14 24.70
N LEU A 133 -29.92 -6.21 24.52
CA LEU A 133 -29.64 -5.15 25.49
C LEU A 133 -30.80 -4.15 25.65
N THR A 134 -31.59 -3.95 24.61
CA THR A 134 -32.78 -3.08 24.65
C THR A 134 -34.06 -3.80 25.09
N GLY A 135 -33.96 -5.09 25.44
CA GLY A 135 -35.11 -5.91 25.86
C GLY A 135 -36.02 -6.36 24.71
N GLN A 136 -35.59 -6.20 23.47
CA GLN A 136 -36.31 -6.64 22.27
C GLN A 136 -35.91 -8.06 21.82
N GLY A 137 -34.74 -8.54 22.28
CA GLY A 137 -34.22 -9.88 22.04
C GLY A 137 -34.30 -10.81 23.26
N GLY A 138 -33.75 -12.02 23.09
CA GLY A 138 -33.59 -13.00 24.17
C GLY A 138 -32.35 -12.77 25.02
N ASP A 139 -31.74 -13.84 25.54
CA ASP A 139 -30.45 -13.75 26.26
C ASP A 139 -29.28 -13.68 25.27
N TRP A 140 -28.55 -12.56 25.29
CA TRP A 140 -27.39 -12.34 24.43
C TRP A 140 -26.30 -13.40 24.63
N ARG A 141 -26.23 -14.03 25.80
CA ARG A 141 -25.28 -15.12 26.11
C ARG A 141 -25.52 -16.39 25.31
N SER A 142 -26.67 -16.52 24.64
CA SER A 142 -27.01 -17.67 23.81
C SER A 142 -26.73 -17.46 22.32
N LEU A 143 -26.34 -16.25 21.92
CA LEU A 143 -26.10 -15.90 20.53
C LEU A 143 -24.83 -16.61 20.00
N GLU A 144 -24.94 -17.19 18.81
CA GLU A 144 -23.81 -17.77 18.09
C GLU A 144 -22.78 -16.68 17.74
N GLY A 145 -21.49 -17.01 17.83
CA GLY A 145 -20.40 -16.05 17.61
C GLY A 145 -20.06 -15.15 18.80
N VAL A 146 -20.82 -15.22 19.91
CA VAL A 146 -20.52 -14.46 21.13
C VAL A 146 -19.52 -15.22 22.02
N ILE A 147 -18.53 -14.48 22.48
CA ILE A 147 -17.54 -14.90 23.49
C ILE A 147 -17.72 -14.01 24.72
N TYR A 148 -17.79 -14.61 25.91
CA TYR A 148 -17.96 -13.86 27.15
C TYR A 148 -17.41 -14.61 28.37
N VAL A 149 -17.26 -13.91 29.48
CA VAL A 149 -16.89 -14.51 30.78
C VAL A 149 -18.16 -14.69 31.60
N ASP A 150 -18.46 -15.92 32.01
CA ASP A 150 -19.65 -16.22 32.80
C ASP A 150 -19.50 -15.89 34.29
N GLU A 151 -20.56 -16.09 35.08
CA GLU A 151 -20.57 -15.79 36.51
C GLU A 151 -19.66 -16.69 37.35
N THR A 152 -19.30 -17.87 36.83
CA THR A 152 -18.28 -18.75 37.44
C THR A 152 -16.87 -18.29 37.12
N GLY A 153 -16.76 -17.32 36.21
CA GLY A 153 -15.52 -16.78 35.73
C GLY A 153 -14.91 -17.53 34.56
N GLN A 154 -15.62 -18.46 33.93
CA GLN A 154 -15.11 -19.22 32.80
C GLN A 154 -15.38 -18.50 31.47
N LEU A 155 -14.41 -18.60 30.55
CA LEU A 155 -14.59 -18.18 29.17
C LEU A 155 -15.56 -19.11 28.44
N ARG A 156 -16.62 -18.54 27.86
CA ARG A 156 -17.62 -19.24 27.05
C ARG A 156 -17.47 -18.81 25.60
N HIS A 157 -17.51 -19.79 24.70
CA HIS A 157 -17.49 -19.60 23.25
C HIS A 157 -18.71 -20.25 22.63
N ASN A 158 -19.55 -19.46 21.98
CA ASN A 158 -20.72 -19.95 21.26
C ASN A 158 -20.43 -20.20 19.77
N GLY A 159 -19.22 -20.67 19.44
CA GLY A 159 -18.79 -20.87 18.06
C GLY A 159 -18.47 -19.57 17.30
N LEU A 160 -18.48 -19.65 15.97
CA LEU A 160 -18.25 -18.52 15.07
C LEU A 160 -19.58 -17.96 14.58
N ALA A 161 -19.66 -16.63 14.43
CA ALA A 161 -20.82 -15.99 13.83
C ALA A 161 -21.12 -16.56 12.44
N PRO A 162 -22.40 -16.78 12.08
CA PRO A 162 -22.78 -17.19 10.74
C PRO A 162 -22.24 -16.23 9.67
N MET A 163 -21.68 -16.80 8.61
CA MET A 163 -21.21 -16.03 7.45
C MET A 163 -22.38 -15.50 6.63
N ILE A 164 -22.34 -14.22 6.29
CA ILE A 164 -23.26 -13.55 5.36
C ILE A 164 -23.03 -14.09 3.96
N GLN A 165 -23.97 -14.85 3.41
CA GLN A 165 -23.75 -15.55 2.14
C GLN A 165 -23.72 -14.60 0.94
N ASP A 166 -24.67 -13.67 0.87
CA ASP A 166 -24.73 -12.65 -0.17
C ASP A 166 -24.20 -11.31 0.37
N LEU A 167 -23.01 -10.90 -0.09
CA LEU A 167 -22.39 -9.64 0.31
C LEU A 167 -23.04 -8.41 -0.33
N ASP A 168 -23.91 -8.58 -1.31
CA ASP A 168 -24.65 -7.48 -1.94
C ASP A 168 -25.82 -7.01 -1.07
N GLU A 169 -26.31 -7.85 -0.15
CA GLU A 169 -27.30 -7.48 0.86
C GLU A 169 -26.76 -6.44 1.86
N LEU A 170 -25.44 -6.34 1.98
CA LEU A 170 -24.82 -5.34 2.85
C LEU A 170 -24.95 -3.94 2.25
N PRO A 171 -25.34 -2.93 3.05
CA PRO A 171 -25.41 -1.56 2.58
C PRO A 171 -24.00 -1.03 2.24
N SER A 172 -24.00 0.03 1.43
CA SER A 172 -22.78 0.78 1.13
C SER A 172 -22.23 1.46 2.40
N PRO A 173 -20.91 1.69 2.53
CA PRO A 173 -20.33 2.29 3.72
C PRO A 173 -20.98 3.63 4.10
N ALA A 174 -21.35 3.80 5.37
CA ALA A 174 -22.00 5.02 5.88
C ALA A 174 -20.98 6.15 6.14
N TYR A 175 -20.41 6.74 5.07
CA TYR A 175 -19.42 7.82 5.19
C TYR A 175 -19.94 9.05 5.97
N HIS A 176 -21.26 9.28 6.01
CA HIS A 176 -21.89 10.34 6.81
C HIS A 176 -21.85 10.09 8.32
N ARG A 177 -21.54 8.86 8.75
CA ARG A 177 -21.40 8.47 10.15
C ARG A 177 -19.99 8.50 10.69
N TRP A 178 -19.00 8.77 9.83
CA TRP A 178 -17.61 8.91 10.25
C TRP A 178 -17.37 10.32 10.81
N VAL A 179 -17.47 10.44 12.14
CA VAL A 179 -17.56 11.75 12.82
C VAL A 179 -16.27 12.56 12.77
N ASN A 180 -15.12 11.92 12.60
CA ASN A 180 -13.81 12.55 12.57
C ASN A 180 -13.04 12.23 11.27
N LYS A 181 -13.79 12.11 10.16
CA LYS A 181 -13.25 11.82 8.84
C LYS A 181 -12.17 12.85 8.41
N PRO A 182 -10.91 12.42 8.17
CA PRO A 182 -9.87 13.32 7.70
C PRO A 182 -10.05 13.66 6.21
N PHE A 183 -9.43 14.75 5.77
CA PHE A 183 -9.25 15.00 4.34
C PHE A 183 -8.27 13.97 3.77
N ARG A 184 -8.66 13.25 2.72
CA ARG A 184 -7.85 12.15 2.16
C ARG A 184 -7.96 12.11 0.64
N LYS A 185 -6.90 11.70 -0.04
CA LYS A 185 -6.91 11.48 -1.50
C LYS A 185 -7.03 10.00 -1.90
N LYS A 186 -6.90 9.11 -0.92
CA LYS A 186 -7.00 7.66 -1.03
C LYS A 186 -8.22 7.14 -0.28
N ALA A 187 -8.88 6.13 -0.81
CA ALA A 187 -10.02 5.46 -0.18
C ALA A 187 -9.98 3.96 -0.45
N TYR A 188 -10.64 3.17 0.37
CA TYR A 188 -10.65 1.72 0.33
C TYR A 188 -12.03 1.20 -0.09
N VAL A 189 -12.06 0.19 -0.94
CA VAL A 189 -13.31 -0.45 -1.35
C VAL A 189 -13.13 -1.94 -1.20
N MET A 190 -14.10 -2.62 -0.58
CA MET A 190 -14.09 -4.07 -0.48
C MET A 190 -14.90 -4.66 -1.63
N GLY A 191 -14.24 -5.49 -2.45
CA GLY A 191 -14.87 -6.27 -3.51
C GLY A 191 -15.37 -7.65 -3.06
N GLY A 192 -15.01 -8.09 -1.86
CA GLY A 192 -15.28 -9.43 -1.36
C GLY A 192 -14.72 -9.65 0.05
N ARG A 193 -14.94 -10.85 0.59
CA ARG A 193 -14.43 -11.32 1.90
C ARG A 193 -13.91 -12.74 1.79
N GLY A 194 -12.78 -13.00 2.47
CA GLY A 194 -12.12 -14.29 2.52
C GLY A 194 -11.22 -14.57 1.31
N CYS A 195 -10.52 -15.71 1.37
CA CYS A 195 -9.54 -16.11 0.37
C CYS A 195 -9.72 -17.60 0.04
N PRO A 196 -9.60 -18.04 -1.24
CA PRO A 196 -9.73 -19.46 -1.60
C PRO A 196 -8.49 -20.28 -1.20
N TYR A 197 -7.48 -19.65 -0.59
CA TYR A 197 -6.24 -20.28 -0.14
C TYR A 197 -6.18 -20.31 1.40
N ASN A 198 -5.46 -21.29 1.92
CA ASN A 198 -5.34 -21.57 3.35
C ASN A 198 -3.87 -21.54 3.82
N CYS A 199 -3.17 -20.44 3.52
CA CYS A 199 -1.77 -20.27 3.88
C CYS A 199 -1.58 -20.36 5.41
N ALA A 200 -0.56 -21.09 5.86
CA ALA A 200 -0.32 -21.44 7.26
C ALA A 200 -0.07 -20.24 8.20
N PHE A 201 0.35 -19.10 7.65
CA PHE A 201 0.66 -17.86 8.37
C PHE A 201 -0.46 -16.81 8.32
N CYS A 202 -1.43 -16.98 7.41
CA CYS A 202 -2.39 -15.93 7.06
C CYS A 202 -3.67 -16.05 7.91
N HIS A 203 -4.14 -14.93 8.46
CA HIS A 203 -5.39 -14.87 9.22
C HIS A 203 -6.61 -15.30 8.39
N GLU A 204 -6.76 -14.76 7.18
CA GLU A 204 -7.90 -15.11 6.32
C GLU A 204 -7.87 -16.58 5.87
N GLY A 205 -6.68 -17.14 5.69
CA GLY A 205 -6.50 -18.56 5.37
C GLY A 205 -6.77 -19.51 6.55
N SER A 206 -6.68 -19.06 7.80
CA SER A 206 -6.87 -19.91 8.98
C SER A 206 -8.34 -20.12 9.35
N LEU A 207 -9.20 -19.15 8.99
CA LEU A 207 -10.62 -19.17 9.34
C LEU A 207 -11.48 -20.06 8.43
N SER A 208 -10.88 -20.80 7.49
CA SER A 208 -11.58 -21.65 6.51
C SER A 208 -12.76 -20.93 5.81
N ARG A 209 -12.65 -19.59 5.67
CA ARG A 209 -13.72 -18.77 5.10
C ARG A 209 -13.81 -19.03 3.61
N THR A 210 -15.01 -19.39 3.15
CA THR A 210 -15.27 -19.46 1.72
C THR A 210 -15.21 -18.05 1.15
N LEU A 211 -14.42 -17.86 0.10
CA LEU A 211 -14.38 -16.62 -0.66
C LEU A 211 -15.81 -16.27 -1.11
N ARG A 212 -16.27 -15.08 -0.73
CA ARG A 212 -17.53 -14.49 -1.20
C ARG A 212 -17.19 -13.15 -1.84
N VAL A 213 -17.74 -12.89 -3.01
CA VAL A 213 -17.48 -11.67 -3.75
C VAL A 213 -18.76 -10.88 -3.90
N ARG A 214 -18.65 -9.55 -3.80
CA ARG A 214 -19.71 -8.64 -4.23
C ARG A 214 -19.81 -8.66 -5.76
N SER A 215 -21.03 -8.44 -6.26
CA SER A 215 -21.20 -8.23 -7.70
C SER A 215 -20.41 -7.01 -8.17
N VAL A 216 -20.02 -7.01 -9.45
CA VAL A 216 -19.41 -5.83 -10.06
C VAL A 216 -20.34 -4.62 -9.95
N ASP A 217 -21.66 -4.85 -9.98
CA ASP A 217 -22.66 -3.80 -9.82
C ASP A 217 -22.61 -3.14 -8.46
N LYS A 218 -22.56 -3.93 -7.39
CA LYS A 218 -22.41 -3.42 -6.03
C LYS A 218 -21.09 -2.67 -5.83
N VAL A 219 -19.97 -3.25 -6.28
CA VAL A 219 -18.64 -2.61 -6.15
C VAL A 219 -18.59 -1.27 -6.88
N MET A 220 -19.10 -1.21 -8.11
CA MET A 220 -19.12 0.04 -8.86
C MET A 220 -20.09 1.07 -8.27
N ALA A 221 -21.22 0.65 -7.70
CA ALA A 221 -22.13 1.56 -6.99
C ALA A 221 -21.46 2.19 -5.75
N ASP A 222 -20.66 1.42 -5.01
CA ASP A 222 -19.87 1.93 -3.88
C ASP A 222 -18.81 2.92 -4.36
N VAL A 223 -18.09 2.62 -5.45
CA VAL A 223 -17.09 3.51 -6.07
C VAL A 223 -17.74 4.82 -6.56
N GLU A 224 -18.86 4.74 -7.28
CA GLU A 224 -19.57 5.91 -7.82
C GLU A 224 -20.09 6.81 -6.68
N THR A 225 -20.64 6.20 -5.63
CA THR A 225 -21.11 6.92 -4.42
C THR A 225 -19.95 7.62 -3.72
N LEU A 226 -18.84 6.91 -3.49
CA LEU A 226 -17.64 7.46 -2.88
C LEU A 226 -17.10 8.67 -3.66
N LEU A 227 -16.92 8.54 -4.98
CA LEU A 227 -16.40 9.62 -5.82
C LEU A 227 -17.37 10.81 -5.97
N ALA A 228 -18.68 10.57 -5.83
CA ALA A 228 -19.69 11.63 -5.79
C ALA A 228 -19.64 12.42 -4.48
N LEU A 229 -19.50 11.72 -3.34
CA LEU A 229 -19.39 12.34 -2.02
C LEU A 229 -18.05 13.04 -1.80
N GLU A 230 -16.96 12.51 -2.39
CA GLU A 230 -15.59 12.93 -2.13
C GLU A 230 -14.80 13.15 -3.44
N PRO A 231 -15.06 14.26 -4.16
CA PRO A 231 -14.53 14.48 -5.52
C PRO A 231 -13.01 14.68 -5.59
N HIS A 232 -12.32 14.73 -4.45
CA HIS A 232 -10.87 14.89 -4.33
C HIS A 232 -10.13 13.54 -4.22
N ILE A 233 -10.87 12.43 -4.04
CA ILE A 233 -10.32 11.08 -4.10
C ILE A 233 -9.88 10.80 -5.53
N ASN A 234 -8.61 10.40 -5.68
CA ASN A 234 -8.05 10.03 -6.97
C ASN A 234 -7.20 8.75 -6.92
N TYR A 235 -7.23 8.04 -5.79
CA TYR A 235 -6.61 6.72 -5.63
C TYR A 235 -7.54 5.78 -4.84
N ILE A 236 -7.97 4.69 -5.48
CA ILE A 236 -8.84 3.68 -4.85
C ILE A 236 -8.05 2.41 -4.56
N ILE A 237 -8.13 1.90 -3.33
CA ILE A 237 -7.47 0.68 -2.88
C ILE A 237 -8.54 -0.40 -2.72
N PHE A 238 -8.53 -1.41 -3.59
CA PHE A 238 -9.37 -2.59 -3.40
C PHE A 238 -8.74 -3.48 -2.32
N ALA A 239 -9.41 -3.57 -1.17
CA ALA A 239 -8.86 -4.13 0.07
C ALA A 239 -8.95 -5.68 0.15
N ASP A 240 -9.39 -6.32 -0.92
CA ASP A 240 -9.55 -7.77 -1.02
C ASP A 240 -8.20 -8.50 -0.91
N ASP A 241 -8.14 -9.57 -0.11
CA ASP A 241 -6.93 -10.42 0.00
C ASP A 241 -6.51 -11.03 -1.35
N THR A 242 -7.47 -11.21 -2.24
CA THR A 242 -7.23 -11.57 -3.64
C THR A 242 -8.38 -11.03 -4.49
N PHE A 243 -8.16 -9.91 -5.16
CA PHE A 243 -9.18 -9.28 -6.02
C PHE A 243 -9.34 -10.00 -7.37
N THR A 244 -8.27 -10.64 -7.84
CA THR A 244 -8.12 -11.24 -9.19
C THR A 244 -8.66 -12.66 -9.31
N VAL A 245 -9.78 -12.95 -8.63
CA VAL A 245 -10.28 -14.33 -8.45
C VAL A 245 -10.96 -14.95 -9.68
N SER A 246 -11.42 -14.11 -10.62
CA SER A 246 -12.13 -14.56 -11.82
C SER A 246 -11.81 -13.66 -13.02
N PRO A 247 -11.37 -14.22 -14.17
CA PRO A 247 -11.08 -13.43 -15.36
C PRO A 247 -12.32 -12.73 -15.89
N GLN A 248 -13.47 -13.41 -15.96
CA GLN A 248 -14.71 -12.81 -16.46
C GLN A 248 -15.17 -11.64 -15.58
N ARG A 249 -15.11 -11.81 -14.25
CA ARG A 249 -15.42 -10.72 -13.31
C ARG A 249 -14.49 -9.52 -13.52
N MET A 250 -13.20 -9.79 -13.72
CA MET A 250 -12.22 -8.73 -13.92
C MET A 250 -12.39 -8.01 -15.24
N THR A 251 -12.71 -8.70 -16.34
CA THR A 251 -13.05 -8.06 -17.61
C THR A 251 -14.27 -7.15 -17.47
N ASP A 252 -15.33 -7.62 -16.81
CA ASP A 252 -16.54 -6.81 -16.57
C ASP A 252 -16.23 -5.58 -15.70
N PHE A 253 -15.45 -5.77 -14.64
CA PHE A 253 -14.99 -4.70 -13.75
C PHE A 253 -14.11 -3.68 -14.48
N CYS A 254 -13.07 -4.13 -15.19
CA CYS A 254 -12.13 -3.31 -15.94
C CYS A 254 -12.87 -2.45 -16.99
N ARG A 255 -13.83 -3.03 -17.72
CA ARG A 255 -14.67 -2.28 -18.66
C ARG A 255 -15.44 -1.15 -17.96
N ARG A 256 -16.05 -1.41 -16.81
CA ARG A 256 -16.86 -0.42 -16.10
C ARG A 256 -16.02 0.67 -15.44
N ILE A 257 -14.92 0.31 -14.78
CA ILE A 257 -14.04 1.28 -14.14
C ILE A 257 -13.29 2.14 -15.16
N ALA A 258 -12.89 1.58 -16.30
CA ALA A 258 -12.31 2.34 -17.41
C ALA A 258 -13.30 3.39 -17.95
N LYS A 259 -14.57 3.00 -18.15
CA LYS A 259 -15.62 3.93 -18.57
C LYS A 259 -15.84 5.06 -17.56
N LEU A 260 -15.83 4.75 -16.26
CA LEU A 260 -15.95 5.78 -15.21
C LEU A 260 -14.77 6.77 -15.27
N ARG A 261 -13.56 6.27 -15.55
CA ARG A 261 -12.34 7.07 -15.66
C ARG A 261 -12.32 8.05 -16.83
N GLU A 262 -13.12 7.83 -17.87
CA GLU A 262 -13.30 8.81 -18.97
C GLU A 262 -13.84 10.15 -18.44
N SER A 263 -14.58 10.13 -17.33
CA SER A 263 -15.18 11.32 -16.70
C SER A 263 -14.48 11.77 -15.41
N ARG A 264 -13.59 10.94 -14.84
CA ARG A 264 -12.93 11.15 -13.55
C ARG A 264 -11.50 10.62 -13.58
N ASP A 265 -10.52 11.50 -13.38
CA ASP A 265 -9.13 11.08 -13.35
C ASP A 265 -8.74 10.49 -11.98
N PHE A 266 -8.71 9.16 -11.90
CA PHE A 266 -8.22 8.41 -10.74
C PHE A 266 -7.50 7.12 -11.19
N VAL A 267 -6.76 6.52 -10.26
CA VAL A 267 -6.11 5.22 -10.42
C VAL A 267 -6.51 4.29 -9.29
N TRP A 268 -6.17 3.01 -9.43
CA TRP A 268 -6.50 2.03 -8.41
C TRP A 268 -5.43 0.97 -8.17
N TYR A 269 -5.53 0.34 -7.01
CA TYR A 269 -4.67 -0.72 -6.51
C TYR A 269 -5.49 -1.96 -6.19
N CYS A 270 -4.88 -3.14 -6.36
CA CYS A 270 -5.44 -4.38 -5.83
C CYS A 270 -4.34 -5.39 -5.48
N GLU A 271 -4.75 -6.45 -4.78
CA GLU A 271 -3.89 -7.61 -4.48
C GLU A 271 -4.29 -8.81 -5.34
N GLY A 272 -3.29 -9.61 -5.72
CA GLY A 272 -3.47 -10.80 -6.51
C GLY A 272 -2.65 -11.99 -6.02
N HIS A 273 -3.24 -13.17 -6.08
CA HIS A 273 -2.53 -14.41 -5.80
C HIS A 273 -1.76 -14.87 -7.04
N VAL A 274 -0.46 -15.15 -6.89
CA VAL A 274 0.43 -15.57 -7.99
C VAL A 274 -0.17 -16.71 -8.80
N LYS A 275 -0.72 -17.74 -8.14
CA LYS A 275 -1.33 -18.89 -8.82
C LYS A 275 -2.49 -18.52 -9.76
N LEU A 276 -3.29 -17.50 -9.44
CA LEU A 276 -4.41 -17.06 -10.29
C LEU A 276 -3.91 -16.17 -11.42
N LEU A 277 -3.00 -15.24 -11.12
CA LEU A 277 -2.36 -14.38 -12.13
C LEU A 277 -1.57 -15.20 -13.15
N TYR A 278 -0.89 -16.27 -12.72
CA TYR A 278 -0.20 -17.19 -13.61
C TYR A 278 -1.16 -17.95 -14.52
N ARG A 279 -2.35 -18.31 -14.01
CA ARG A 279 -3.38 -19.01 -14.79
C ARG A 279 -4.02 -18.11 -15.85
N TRP A 280 -4.12 -16.81 -15.58
CA TRP A 280 -4.79 -15.84 -16.45
C TRP A 280 -3.98 -14.53 -16.57
N PRO A 281 -2.78 -14.58 -17.18
CA PRO A 281 -1.87 -13.43 -17.22
C PRO A 281 -2.43 -12.24 -18.00
N ASP A 282 -3.22 -12.50 -19.05
CA ASP A 282 -3.81 -11.47 -19.93
C ASP A 282 -4.69 -10.46 -19.18
N MET A 283 -5.24 -10.85 -18.02
CA MET A 283 -6.00 -9.95 -17.14
C MET A 283 -5.18 -8.72 -16.73
N MET A 284 -3.87 -8.86 -16.54
CA MET A 284 -3.02 -7.76 -16.09
C MET A 284 -2.95 -6.63 -17.11
N GLN A 285 -3.04 -6.94 -18.41
CA GLN A 285 -3.09 -5.93 -19.47
C GLN A 285 -4.43 -5.16 -19.43
N GLU A 286 -5.55 -5.85 -19.24
CA GLU A 286 -6.86 -5.22 -19.08
C GLU A 286 -6.89 -4.32 -17.81
N MET A 287 -6.30 -4.80 -16.72
CA MET A 287 -6.22 -4.08 -15.45
C MET A 287 -5.38 -2.80 -15.58
N ALA A 288 -4.19 -2.89 -16.18
CA ALA A 288 -3.33 -1.72 -16.44
C ALA A 288 -4.03 -0.70 -17.33
N ALA A 289 -4.64 -1.14 -18.45
CA ALA A 289 -5.41 -0.26 -19.34
C ALA A 289 -6.61 0.41 -18.64
N ALA A 290 -7.25 -0.29 -17.70
CA ALA A 290 -8.35 0.21 -16.90
C ALA A 290 -7.90 1.12 -15.72
N GLY A 291 -6.61 1.45 -15.60
CA GLY A 291 -6.10 2.41 -14.61
C GLY A 291 -5.56 1.79 -13.32
N MET A 292 -5.29 0.49 -13.30
CA MET A 292 -4.52 -0.10 -12.22
C MET A 292 -3.10 0.44 -12.28
N VAL A 293 -2.72 1.19 -11.24
CA VAL A 293 -1.36 1.75 -11.14
C VAL A 293 -0.44 0.82 -10.35
N ARG A 294 -0.98 0.04 -9.41
CA ARG A 294 -0.18 -0.81 -8.54
C ARG A 294 -0.86 -2.16 -8.28
N LEU A 295 -0.07 -3.22 -8.38
CA LEU A 295 -0.47 -4.60 -8.07
C LEU A 295 0.42 -5.15 -6.95
N GLN A 296 -0.18 -5.70 -5.89
CA GLN A 296 0.57 -6.44 -4.88
C GLN A 296 0.45 -7.95 -5.09
N VAL A 297 1.56 -8.66 -4.91
CA VAL A 297 1.62 -10.12 -4.97
C VAL A 297 2.42 -10.69 -3.79
N GLY A 298 1.90 -11.75 -3.17
CA GLY A 298 2.61 -12.47 -2.10
C GLY A 298 3.70 -13.38 -2.63
N ILE A 299 4.97 -12.97 -2.46
CA ILE A 299 6.18 -13.72 -2.88
C ILE A 299 6.60 -14.70 -1.77
N GLU A 300 6.60 -14.22 -0.53
CA GLU A 300 6.90 -14.88 0.74
C GLU A 300 8.32 -15.46 0.88
N SER A 301 8.83 -16.17 -0.12
CA SER A 301 10.16 -16.80 -0.07
C SER A 301 10.72 -17.11 -1.46
N GLY A 302 12.05 -17.02 -1.59
CA GLY A 302 12.82 -17.54 -2.71
C GLY A 302 13.20 -19.02 -2.59
N VAL A 303 12.57 -19.75 -1.66
CA VAL A 303 12.85 -21.15 -1.35
C VAL A 303 11.57 -21.98 -1.49
N GLN A 304 11.51 -22.85 -2.51
CA GLN A 304 10.30 -23.61 -2.83
C GLN A 304 9.76 -24.42 -1.64
N ARG A 305 10.65 -25.08 -0.89
CA ARG A 305 10.29 -25.86 0.30
C ARG A 305 9.53 -25.03 1.35
N LEU A 306 9.86 -23.74 1.50
CA LEU A 306 9.16 -22.87 2.44
C LEU A 306 7.79 -22.45 1.91
N LEU A 307 7.66 -22.17 0.60
CA LEU A 307 6.36 -21.92 -0.03
C LEU A 307 5.42 -23.12 0.11
N ASP A 308 5.95 -24.33 -0.03
CA ASP A 308 5.20 -25.57 0.16
C ASP A 308 4.77 -25.74 1.62
N LEU A 309 5.66 -25.44 2.58
CA LEU A 309 5.40 -25.49 4.01
C LEU A 309 4.38 -24.44 4.46
N TYR A 310 4.42 -23.24 3.87
CA TYR A 310 3.38 -22.24 4.05
C TYR A 310 2.04 -22.66 3.43
N GLY A 311 2.03 -23.65 2.54
CA GLY A 311 0.83 -24.02 1.80
C GLY A 311 0.40 -22.97 0.76
N LYS A 312 1.34 -22.15 0.25
CA LYS A 312 1.06 -21.03 -0.67
C LYS A 312 0.51 -21.47 -2.04
N LYS A 313 0.67 -22.75 -2.39
CA LYS A 313 0.23 -23.36 -3.66
C LYS A 313 0.79 -22.63 -4.90
N THR A 314 2.02 -22.13 -4.80
CA THR A 314 2.73 -21.46 -5.89
C THR A 314 4.17 -21.98 -5.99
N THR A 315 4.77 -21.82 -7.17
CA THR A 315 6.17 -22.17 -7.41
C THR A 315 7.02 -20.95 -7.77
N LEU A 316 8.34 -21.02 -7.56
CA LEU A 316 9.25 -19.94 -7.96
C LEU A 316 9.16 -19.58 -9.45
N PRO A 317 9.08 -20.53 -10.41
CA PRO A 317 8.88 -20.20 -11.81
C PRO A 317 7.54 -19.52 -12.12
N GLU A 318 6.46 -19.86 -11.38
CA GLU A 318 5.17 -19.17 -11.51
C GLU A 318 5.27 -17.71 -11.04
N ILE A 319 6.02 -17.45 -9.97
CA ILE A 319 6.31 -16.09 -9.50
C ILE A 319 7.05 -15.29 -10.57
N GLU A 320 8.14 -15.85 -11.11
CA GLU A 320 8.92 -15.22 -12.18
C GLU A 320 8.04 -14.94 -13.41
N ALA A 321 7.23 -15.91 -13.84
CA ALA A 321 6.32 -15.75 -14.98
C ALA A 321 5.27 -14.64 -14.77
N VAL A 322 4.68 -14.53 -13.58
CA VAL A 322 3.73 -13.45 -13.26
C VAL A 322 4.39 -12.07 -13.30
N ILE A 323 5.59 -11.96 -12.75
CA ILE A 323 6.33 -10.70 -12.74
C ILE A 323 6.70 -10.28 -14.16
N GLN A 324 7.14 -11.23 -14.99
CA GLN A 324 7.44 -10.98 -16.40
C GLN A 324 6.17 -10.56 -17.17
N ALA A 325 5.07 -11.28 -17.00
CA ALA A 325 3.80 -10.97 -17.66
C ALA A 325 3.26 -9.59 -17.24
N ALA A 326 3.38 -9.20 -15.97
CA ALA A 326 3.02 -7.85 -15.51
C ALA A 326 3.92 -6.77 -16.14
N TYR A 327 5.21 -7.07 -16.31
CA TYR A 327 6.15 -6.17 -16.97
C TYR A 327 5.80 -5.95 -18.45
N GLU A 328 5.42 -7.01 -19.15
CA GLU A 328 4.99 -6.95 -20.56
C GLU A 328 3.62 -6.27 -20.70
N ALA A 329 2.71 -6.48 -19.75
CA ALA A 329 1.39 -5.85 -19.71
C ALA A 329 1.43 -4.34 -19.42
N GLY A 330 2.58 -3.78 -19.05
CA GLY A 330 2.72 -2.35 -18.76
C GLY A 330 2.21 -1.93 -17.37
N VAL A 331 2.10 -2.85 -16.41
CA VAL A 331 1.75 -2.51 -15.01
C VAL A 331 2.76 -1.52 -14.46
N HIS A 332 2.37 -0.32 -14.02
CA HIS A 332 3.33 0.70 -13.63
C HIS A 332 4.22 0.24 -12.45
N GLN A 333 3.60 -0.27 -11.39
CA GLN A 333 4.28 -0.64 -10.15
C GLN A 333 3.78 -2.01 -9.64
N MET A 334 4.70 -2.86 -9.21
CA MET A 334 4.36 -4.13 -8.57
C MET A 334 5.10 -4.27 -7.24
N THR A 335 4.39 -4.54 -6.16
CA THR A 335 4.98 -4.72 -4.83
C THR A 335 4.93 -6.19 -4.44
N GLY A 336 6.02 -6.72 -3.90
CA GLY A 336 6.08 -8.06 -3.34
C GLY A 336 6.83 -8.12 -2.03
N PHE A 337 6.43 -9.04 -1.14
CA PHE A 337 7.02 -9.16 0.19
C PHE A 337 7.64 -10.53 0.41
N PHE A 338 8.79 -10.56 1.08
CA PHE A 338 9.40 -11.75 1.66
C PHE A 338 9.03 -11.85 3.13
N ILE A 339 8.62 -13.02 3.60
CA ILE A 339 8.42 -13.25 5.03
C ILE A 339 9.78 -13.55 5.65
N ASN A 340 10.15 -12.76 6.64
CA ASN A 340 11.36 -12.92 7.43
C ASN A 340 11.01 -13.33 8.86
N GLY A 341 11.88 -14.12 9.50
CA GLY A 341 11.57 -14.83 10.74
C GLY A 341 10.61 -15.99 10.51
N GLY A 342 10.60 -16.53 9.28
CA GLY A 342 9.75 -17.62 8.83
C GLY A 342 10.23 -19.02 9.26
N PRO A 343 9.51 -20.08 8.84
CA PRO A 343 9.82 -21.45 9.22
C PRO A 343 11.26 -21.84 8.90
N PHE A 344 11.94 -22.39 9.91
CA PHE A 344 13.33 -22.86 9.82
C PHE A 344 14.33 -21.85 9.25
N GLU A 345 14.02 -20.55 9.29
CA GLU A 345 14.89 -19.50 8.75
C GLU A 345 16.31 -19.60 9.32
N ASP A 346 17.27 -19.59 8.40
CA ASP A 346 18.71 -19.68 8.66
C ASP A 346 19.47 -18.76 7.68
N PRO A 347 20.79 -18.55 7.88
CA PRO A 347 21.57 -17.70 6.99
C PRO A 347 21.60 -18.14 5.51
N GLU A 348 21.41 -19.42 5.21
CA GLU A 348 21.37 -19.92 3.84
C GLU A 348 20.05 -19.53 3.15
N ILE A 349 18.92 -19.70 3.84
CA ILE A 349 17.60 -19.24 3.39
C ILE A 349 17.60 -17.73 3.14
N VAL A 350 18.19 -16.96 4.05
CA VAL A 350 18.34 -15.50 3.86
C VAL A 350 19.13 -15.18 2.60
N ALA A 351 20.23 -15.90 2.32
CA ALA A 351 21.01 -15.72 1.11
C ALA A 351 20.22 -16.11 -0.16
N GLN A 352 19.44 -17.19 -0.11
CA GLN A 352 18.57 -17.63 -1.21
C GLN A 352 17.46 -16.60 -1.49
N ASN A 353 16.84 -16.02 -0.45
CA ASN A 353 15.87 -14.94 -0.57
C ASN A 353 16.47 -13.69 -1.21
N LYS A 354 17.69 -13.27 -0.80
CA LYS A 354 18.41 -12.15 -1.43
C LYS A 354 18.71 -12.41 -2.91
N ALA A 355 19.20 -13.61 -3.23
CA ALA A 355 19.48 -13.98 -4.62
C ALA A 355 18.21 -14.03 -5.47
N PHE A 356 17.07 -14.45 -4.91
CA PHE A 356 15.80 -14.41 -5.63
C PHE A 356 15.29 -12.99 -5.82
N CYS A 357 15.36 -12.14 -4.78
CA CYS A 357 15.05 -10.72 -4.87
C CYS A 357 15.81 -10.03 -6.02
N GLU A 358 17.11 -10.29 -6.12
CA GLU A 358 17.95 -9.79 -7.21
C GLU A 358 17.46 -10.30 -8.58
N ARG A 359 17.21 -11.61 -8.73
CA ARG A 359 16.67 -12.18 -9.98
C ARG A 359 15.36 -11.49 -10.42
N LEU A 360 14.43 -11.27 -9.49
CA LEU A 360 13.16 -10.63 -9.79
C LEU A 360 13.32 -9.15 -10.20
N LEU A 361 14.22 -8.41 -9.55
CA LEU A 361 14.55 -7.02 -9.93
C LEU A 361 15.16 -6.94 -11.34
N HIS A 362 15.98 -7.92 -11.71
CA HIS A 362 16.53 -8.04 -13.07
C HIS A 362 15.48 -8.39 -14.12
N LEU A 363 14.43 -9.13 -13.74
CA LEU A 363 13.36 -9.55 -14.64
C LEU A 363 12.43 -8.37 -15.01
N ALA A 364 12.10 -7.52 -14.03
CA ALA A 364 11.18 -6.39 -14.22
C ALA A 364 11.76 -5.06 -13.69
N PRO A 365 12.86 -4.55 -14.27
CA PRO A 365 13.57 -3.37 -13.77
C PRO A 365 12.72 -2.10 -13.90
N GLY A 366 12.67 -1.30 -12.82
CA GLY A 366 11.85 -0.09 -12.74
C GLY A 366 10.35 -0.32 -12.52
N MET A 367 9.91 -1.58 -12.31
CA MET A 367 8.52 -1.91 -12.01
C MET A 367 8.36 -2.59 -10.66
N ILE A 368 9.09 -3.69 -10.43
CA ILE A 368 8.93 -4.48 -9.20
C ILE A 368 9.73 -3.86 -8.05
N GLU A 369 9.11 -3.76 -6.89
CA GLU A 369 9.72 -3.39 -5.63
C GLU A 369 9.48 -4.50 -4.60
N LEU A 370 10.53 -4.84 -3.86
CA LEU A 370 10.53 -5.98 -2.96
C LEU A 370 10.98 -5.53 -1.57
N GLY A 371 10.28 -6.00 -0.55
CA GLY A 371 10.58 -5.68 0.85
C GLY A 371 10.40 -6.88 1.76
N PRO A 372 10.97 -6.84 2.98
CA PRO A 372 10.65 -7.81 4.01
C PRO A 372 9.33 -7.47 4.70
N SER A 373 8.65 -8.52 5.18
CA SER A 373 7.58 -8.47 6.16
C SER A 373 7.99 -9.38 7.32
N ALA A 374 7.93 -8.90 8.56
CA ALA A 374 8.14 -9.79 9.70
C ALA A 374 6.99 -10.80 9.78
N LEU A 375 7.29 -12.06 10.10
CA LEU A 375 6.26 -13.03 10.44
C LEU A 375 5.55 -12.59 11.72
N ILE A 376 4.27 -12.29 11.61
CA ILE A 376 3.38 -12.08 12.75
C ILE A 376 2.56 -13.35 12.97
N PRO A 377 2.67 -14.02 14.14
CA PRO A 377 1.94 -15.24 14.43
C PRO A 377 0.52 -14.90 14.86
N TYR A 378 -0.33 -14.51 13.90
CA TYR A 378 -1.73 -14.20 14.16
C TYR A 378 -2.44 -15.36 14.86
N PRO A 379 -3.35 -15.09 15.80
CA PRO A 379 -4.15 -16.12 16.43
C PRO A 379 -4.81 -17.04 15.40
N GLU A 380 -5.01 -18.28 15.80
CA GLU A 380 -5.70 -19.32 15.02
C GLU A 380 -4.99 -19.80 13.75
N THR A 381 -3.95 -19.10 13.29
CA THR A 381 -3.09 -19.57 12.20
C THR A 381 -2.37 -20.85 12.57
N ASP A 382 -2.05 -21.66 11.55
CA ASP A 382 -1.41 -22.94 11.78
C ASP A 382 -0.01 -22.78 12.39
N ILE A 383 0.71 -21.74 11.93
CA ILE A 383 2.02 -21.38 12.48
C ILE A 383 1.91 -20.97 13.96
N ALA A 384 0.91 -20.18 14.34
CA ALA A 384 0.75 -19.76 15.73
C ALA A 384 0.36 -20.93 16.65
N ARG A 385 -0.47 -21.86 16.16
CA ARG A 385 -0.92 -23.04 16.91
C ARG A 385 0.15 -24.13 17.03
N ARG A 386 1.01 -24.29 16.03
CA ARG A 386 2.02 -25.37 15.96
C ARG A 386 3.42 -24.84 15.63
N PRO A 387 3.98 -23.88 16.38
CA PRO A 387 5.23 -23.23 16.01
C PRO A 387 6.42 -24.20 15.92
N ASP A 388 6.44 -25.25 16.74
CA ASP A 388 7.48 -26.29 16.71
C ASP A 388 7.55 -27.05 15.37
N HIS A 389 6.40 -27.25 14.70
CA HIS A 389 6.34 -27.87 13.37
C HIS A 389 7.09 -27.04 12.32
N TYR A 390 7.17 -25.73 12.53
CA TYR A 390 7.85 -24.78 11.67
C TYR A 390 9.26 -24.43 12.17
N GLY A 391 9.75 -25.08 13.24
CA GLY A 391 11.04 -24.75 13.85
C GLY A 391 11.11 -23.33 14.43
N LEU A 392 9.96 -22.81 14.88
CA LEU A 392 9.79 -21.46 15.38
C LEU A 392 9.62 -21.43 16.90
N ARG A 393 10.20 -20.43 17.55
CA ARG A 393 9.82 -19.99 18.89
C ARG A 393 9.17 -18.61 18.79
N ILE A 394 7.92 -18.51 19.24
CA ILE A 394 7.18 -17.24 19.30
C ILE A 394 7.55 -16.52 20.58
N LEU A 395 8.09 -15.31 20.45
CA LEU A 395 8.55 -14.48 21.56
C LEU A 395 7.45 -13.57 22.11
N ASP A 396 6.53 -13.14 21.24
CA ASP A 396 5.42 -12.26 21.60
C ASP A 396 4.07 -12.94 21.34
N ARG A 397 3.71 -13.87 22.21
CA ARG A 397 2.41 -14.56 22.12
C ARG A 397 1.22 -13.65 22.44
N ARG A 398 1.46 -12.51 23.09
CA ARG A 398 0.42 -11.56 23.48
C ARG A 398 0.20 -10.45 22.44
N GLY A 399 1.06 -10.36 21.43
CA GLY A 399 0.96 -9.35 20.37
C GLY A 399 1.12 -7.92 20.87
N TRP A 400 2.11 -7.68 21.73
CA TRP A 400 2.43 -6.36 22.25
C TRP A 400 3.31 -5.53 21.29
N THR A 401 4.15 -6.19 20.51
CA THR A 401 5.02 -5.62 19.49
C THR A 401 4.23 -5.30 18.23
N SER A 402 4.51 -4.14 17.61
CA SER A 402 3.89 -3.73 16.35
C SER A 402 4.53 -4.42 15.14
N PHE A 403 3.77 -4.62 14.07
CA PHE A 403 4.20 -5.20 12.79
C PHE A 403 5.48 -4.57 12.22
N GLY A 404 5.69 -3.27 12.45
CA GLY A 404 6.86 -2.52 11.97
C GLY A 404 8.01 -2.35 12.97
N ASP A 405 7.89 -2.88 14.20
CA ASP A 405 8.85 -2.61 15.27
C ASP A 405 10.03 -3.58 15.24
N TYR A 406 9.79 -4.84 15.61
CA TYR A 406 10.84 -5.83 15.75
C TYR A 406 10.34 -7.26 15.51
N PRO A 407 11.17 -8.18 15.00
CA PRO A 407 10.76 -9.58 14.83
C PRO A 407 10.30 -10.20 16.15
N VAL A 408 9.15 -10.87 16.10
CA VAL A 408 8.50 -11.54 17.24
C VAL A 408 8.70 -13.06 17.25
N THR A 409 9.55 -13.55 16.36
CA THR A 409 9.90 -14.97 16.22
C THR A 409 11.41 -15.14 16.18
N GLU A 410 11.83 -16.37 16.50
CA GLU A 410 13.20 -16.83 16.27
C GLU A 410 13.20 -18.31 15.91
N THR A 411 14.33 -18.79 15.41
CA THR A 411 14.54 -20.18 15.01
C THR A 411 15.72 -20.78 15.80
N ALA A 412 15.96 -22.08 15.63
CA ALA A 412 17.16 -22.69 16.19
C ALA A 412 18.47 -22.08 15.65
N ALA A 413 18.44 -21.52 14.43
CA ALA A 413 19.61 -20.98 13.73
C ALA A 413 19.74 -19.46 13.85
N MET A 414 18.64 -18.72 14.09
CA MET A 414 18.63 -17.26 14.08
C MET A 414 17.82 -16.71 15.24
N THR A 415 18.45 -15.85 16.05
CA THR A 415 17.74 -15.02 17.04
C THR A 415 16.94 -13.92 16.35
N ARG A 416 16.00 -13.30 17.06
CA ARG A 416 15.24 -12.14 16.54
C ARG A 416 16.16 -10.99 16.08
N GLU A 417 17.30 -10.76 16.74
CA GLU A 417 18.29 -9.74 16.36
C GLU A 417 18.95 -10.08 15.03
N ALA A 418 19.26 -11.36 14.82
CA ALA A 418 19.80 -11.85 13.54
C ALA A 418 18.76 -11.73 12.42
N ILE A 419 17.49 -12.02 12.70
CA ILE A 419 16.38 -11.84 11.75
C ILE A 419 16.20 -10.37 11.39
N ALA A 420 16.21 -9.46 12.37
CA ALA A 420 16.11 -8.01 12.14
C ALA A 420 17.27 -7.50 11.27
N LYS A 421 18.50 -7.99 11.55
CA LYS A 421 19.66 -7.69 10.71
C LYS A 421 19.46 -8.20 9.28
N ALA A 422 18.96 -9.42 9.10
CA ALA A 422 18.69 -9.98 7.77
C ALA A 422 17.63 -9.20 6.98
N GLN A 423 16.58 -8.69 7.66
CA GLN A 423 15.58 -7.80 7.05
C GLN A 423 16.23 -6.53 6.47
N ARG A 424 17.05 -5.85 7.28
CA ARG A 424 17.78 -4.66 6.82
C ARG A 424 18.70 -4.97 5.64
N GLU A 425 19.44 -6.07 5.71
CA GLU A 425 20.34 -6.46 4.63
C GLU A 425 19.60 -6.81 3.34
N LEU A 426 18.39 -7.37 3.40
CA LEU A 426 17.56 -7.61 2.21
C LEU A 426 17.13 -6.30 1.56
N VAL A 427 16.72 -5.30 2.35
CA VAL A 427 16.38 -3.95 1.86
C VAL A 427 17.59 -3.28 1.22
N GLU A 428 18.74 -3.30 1.90
CA GLU A 428 20.00 -2.73 1.40
C GLU A 428 20.43 -3.41 0.07
N HIS A 429 20.33 -4.74 0.00
CA HIS A 429 20.63 -5.52 -1.21
C HIS A 429 19.71 -5.15 -2.37
N GLY A 430 18.40 -5.07 -2.11
CA GLY A 430 17.40 -4.67 -3.10
C GLY A 430 17.68 -3.27 -3.65
N ILE A 431 17.83 -2.27 -2.78
CA ILE A 431 18.12 -0.88 -3.19
C ILE A 431 19.45 -0.79 -3.96
N HIS A 432 20.47 -1.53 -3.53
CA HIS A 432 21.75 -1.57 -4.24
C HIS A 432 21.58 -2.09 -5.67
N THR A 433 20.88 -3.21 -5.83
CA THR A 433 20.56 -3.82 -7.14
C THR A 433 19.77 -2.86 -8.02
N MET A 434 18.75 -2.20 -7.47
CA MET A 434 17.96 -1.19 -8.18
C MET A 434 18.83 -0.03 -8.70
N ARG A 435 19.75 0.49 -7.87
CA ARG A 435 20.68 1.55 -8.28
C ARG A 435 21.63 1.09 -9.38
N GLN A 436 22.14 -0.14 -9.31
CA GLN A 436 22.99 -0.70 -10.37
C GLN A 436 22.23 -0.82 -11.70
N LEU A 437 20.99 -1.31 -11.68
CA LEU A 437 20.14 -1.41 -12.88
C LEU A 437 19.87 -0.04 -13.51
N PHE A 438 19.58 0.96 -12.68
CA PHE A 438 19.39 2.33 -13.15
C PHE A 438 20.67 2.92 -13.77
N GLN A 439 21.82 2.79 -13.09
CA GLN A 439 23.12 3.27 -13.57
C GLN A 439 23.58 2.57 -14.84
N ALA A 440 23.24 1.30 -15.01
CA ALA A 440 23.48 0.52 -16.22
C ALA A 440 22.52 0.84 -17.37
N GLY A 441 21.59 1.80 -17.20
CA GLY A 441 20.63 2.20 -18.23
C GLY A 441 19.60 1.12 -18.56
N LYS A 442 19.34 0.18 -17.64
CA LYS A 442 18.44 -0.96 -17.86
C LYS A 442 16.96 -0.62 -17.70
N ILE A 443 16.65 0.58 -17.25
CA ILE A 443 15.27 1.02 -17.02
C ILE A 443 14.79 1.86 -18.20
N PRO A 444 13.70 1.46 -18.88
CA PRO A 444 13.12 2.25 -19.96
C PRO A 444 12.73 3.65 -19.50
N HIS A 445 12.94 4.66 -20.35
CA HIS A 445 12.55 6.04 -20.06
C HIS A 445 11.08 6.17 -19.64
N GLN A 446 10.18 5.49 -20.36
CA GLN A 446 8.74 5.54 -20.10
C GLN A 446 8.40 5.08 -18.68
N ARG A 447 9.05 4.02 -18.19
CA ARG A 447 8.87 3.48 -16.83
C ARG A 447 9.22 4.52 -15.75
N ILE A 448 10.34 5.21 -15.94
CA ILE A 448 10.76 6.27 -15.01
C ILE A 448 9.74 7.42 -15.07
N LEU A 449 9.32 7.83 -16.27
CA LEU A 449 8.33 8.89 -16.44
C LEU A 449 6.99 8.55 -15.77
N ASP A 450 6.50 7.32 -15.93
CA ASP A 450 5.26 6.85 -15.32
C ASP A 450 5.33 6.91 -13.79
N CYS A 451 6.45 6.49 -13.19
CA CYS A 451 6.70 6.65 -11.75
C CYS A 451 6.55 8.12 -11.27
N PHE A 452 6.98 9.11 -12.07
CA PHE A 452 6.80 10.53 -11.72
C PHE A 452 5.38 11.04 -12.01
N LYS A 453 4.70 10.53 -13.03
CA LYS A 453 3.29 10.85 -13.30
C LYS A 453 2.38 10.35 -12.18
N ASP A 454 2.67 9.15 -11.66
CA ASP A 454 1.90 8.52 -10.59
C ASP A 454 1.88 9.33 -9.28
N LEU A 455 2.88 10.19 -9.05
CA LEU A 455 2.95 11.09 -7.89
C LEU A 455 1.74 12.03 -7.77
N ARG A 456 1.06 12.36 -8.89
CA ARG A 456 -0.14 13.20 -8.88
C ARG A 456 -1.33 12.54 -8.15
N TYR A 457 -1.31 11.21 -8.05
CA TYR A 457 -2.27 10.40 -7.29
C TYR A 457 -1.78 10.08 -5.87
N GLY A 458 -0.59 10.56 -5.48
CA GLY A 458 0.04 10.21 -4.22
C GLY A 458 0.66 8.81 -4.18
N VAL A 459 0.85 8.17 -5.35
CA VAL A 459 1.43 6.83 -5.46
C VAL A 459 2.95 6.96 -5.60
N VAL A 460 3.69 6.51 -4.59
CA VAL A 460 5.16 6.65 -4.51
C VAL A 460 5.83 5.28 -4.48
N SER A 461 6.70 5.00 -5.44
CA SER A 461 7.49 3.75 -5.50
C SER A 461 8.81 3.86 -4.73
N VAL A 462 9.35 2.72 -4.33
CA VAL A 462 10.72 2.59 -3.80
C VAL A 462 11.74 3.00 -4.86
N TRP A 463 11.47 2.72 -6.14
CA TRP A 463 12.29 3.20 -7.26
C TRP A 463 12.39 4.74 -7.26
N HIS A 464 11.27 5.43 -7.08
CA HIS A 464 11.27 6.89 -6.96
C HIS A 464 12.07 7.34 -5.73
N LYS A 465 11.70 6.85 -4.53
CA LYS A 465 12.24 7.33 -3.24
C LYS A 465 13.73 6.99 -3.00
N ALA A 466 14.20 5.84 -3.48
CA ALA A 466 15.54 5.33 -3.14
C ALA A 466 16.55 5.41 -4.30
N VAL A 467 16.06 5.61 -5.54
CA VAL A 467 16.89 5.59 -6.75
C VAL A 467 16.78 6.91 -7.52
N TYR A 468 15.58 7.27 -8.00
CA TYR A 468 15.43 8.39 -8.92
C TYR A 468 15.52 9.75 -8.22
N SER A 469 14.97 9.89 -7.01
CA SER A 469 15.08 11.12 -6.21
C SER A 469 16.50 11.41 -5.74
N GLU A 470 17.27 10.34 -5.51
CA GLU A 470 18.64 10.42 -4.99
C GLU A 470 19.68 10.67 -6.10
N ALA A 471 19.32 10.41 -7.36
CA ALA A 471 20.21 10.60 -8.49
C ALA A 471 20.24 12.08 -8.93
N PRO A 472 21.44 12.68 -9.13
CA PRO A 472 21.56 14.09 -9.49
C PRO A 472 20.74 14.47 -10.71
N PHE A 473 19.94 15.54 -10.57
CA PHE A 473 19.08 16.13 -11.61
C PHE A 473 17.95 15.25 -12.16
N VAL A 474 17.94 13.94 -11.90
CA VAL A 474 16.91 13.00 -12.39
C VAL A 474 15.52 13.42 -11.90
N ALA A 475 15.39 13.75 -10.62
CA ALA A 475 14.12 14.18 -10.04
C ALA A 475 13.55 15.44 -10.74
N GLY A 476 14.38 16.46 -10.93
CA GLY A 476 13.97 17.70 -11.62
C GLY A 476 13.61 17.45 -13.08
N TYR A 477 14.42 16.65 -13.78
CA TYR A 477 14.22 16.27 -15.17
C TYR A 477 12.87 15.57 -15.40
N TYR A 478 12.61 14.50 -14.65
CA TYR A 478 11.36 13.75 -14.80
C TYR A 478 10.14 14.46 -14.20
N THR A 479 10.32 15.35 -13.21
CA THR A 479 9.22 16.20 -12.72
C THR A 479 8.73 17.15 -13.79
N LEU A 480 9.64 17.79 -14.55
CA LEU A 480 9.25 18.67 -15.65
C LEU A 480 8.59 17.88 -16.79
N MET A 481 9.10 16.68 -17.11
CA MET A 481 8.50 15.82 -18.14
C MET A 481 7.14 15.28 -17.74
N ALA A 482 6.94 14.86 -16.49
CA ALA A 482 5.65 14.36 -16.02
C ALA A 482 4.55 15.42 -16.03
N ARG A 483 4.93 16.71 -16.07
CA ARG A 483 4.03 17.87 -16.20
C ARG A 483 3.89 18.35 -17.64
N ASP A 484 4.43 17.60 -18.61
CA ASP A 484 4.50 17.95 -20.03
C ASP A 484 5.17 19.33 -20.31
N ALA A 485 5.99 19.82 -19.37
CA ALA A 485 6.67 21.11 -19.48
C ALA A 485 7.91 21.06 -20.38
N VAL A 486 8.50 19.88 -20.54
CA VAL A 486 9.67 19.63 -21.39
C VAL A 486 9.58 18.27 -22.07
N ARG A 487 10.32 18.09 -23.17
CA ARG A 487 10.50 16.82 -23.90
C ARG A 487 11.98 16.51 -24.15
N ARG A 488 12.26 15.25 -24.47
CA ARG A 488 13.56 14.81 -25.00
C ARG A 488 13.73 15.28 -26.43
N SER A 489 14.97 15.55 -26.85
CA SER A 489 15.24 15.88 -28.26
C SER A 489 14.81 14.77 -29.20
N ALA A 490 14.88 13.51 -28.76
CA ALA A 490 14.46 12.34 -29.53
C ALA A 490 12.94 12.24 -29.74
N ASP A 491 12.14 12.92 -28.92
CA ASP A 491 10.67 12.90 -28.98
C ASP A 491 10.12 14.15 -29.73
N ILE A 492 10.99 14.92 -30.36
CA ILE A 492 10.66 16.14 -31.12
C ILE A 492 11.04 15.90 -32.58
N ALA A 493 10.17 16.31 -33.51
CA ALA A 493 10.49 16.19 -34.94
C ALA A 493 11.77 16.98 -35.26
N PRO A 494 12.75 16.41 -35.99
CA PRO A 494 14.04 17.08 -36.22
C PRO A 494 13.94 18.49 -36.81
N GLY A 495 12.94 18.75 -37.67
CA GLY A 495 12.70 20.07 -38.25
C GLY A 495 12.10 21.10 -37.28
N GLU A 496 11.47 20.64 -36.19
CA GLU A 496 10.89 21.50 -35.16
C GLU A 496 11.90 21.85 -34.07
N LEU A 497 12.82 20.93 -33.76
CA LEU A 497 13.78 21.05 -32.65
C LEU A 497 14.52 22.40 -32.58
N PRO A 498 14.95 23.04 -33.70
CA PRO A 498 15.55 24.38 -33.65
C PRO A 498 14.66 25.46 -33.00
N GLY A 499 13.34 25.31 -33.09
CA GLY A 499 12.35 26.21 -32.48
C GLY A 499 12.03 25.91 -31.01
N TRP A 500 12.44 24.74 -30.51
CA TRP A 500 12.28 24.38 -29.09
C TRP A 500 13.33 25.06 -28.22
N ARG A 501 13.05 25.21 -26.92
CA ARG A 501 13.89 25.98 -26.00
C ARG A 501 14.71 25.04 -25.10
N PRO A 502 16.04 24.96 -25.24
CA PRO A 502 16.87 24.17 -24.34
C PRO A 502 16.73 24.68 -22.91
N GLN A 503 16.32 23.81 -22.00
CA GLN A 503 16.05 24.07 -20.59
C GLN A 503 16.97 23.20 -19.73
N ARG A 504 17.94 23.84 -19.08
CA ARG A 504 18.79 23.22 -18.06
C ARG A 504 17.95 22.88 -16.83
N ILE A 505 18.25 21.74 -16.22
CA ILE A 505 17.58 21.27 -15.00
C ILE A 505 18.25 21.84 -13.74
N MET A 506 19.57 22.01 -13.79
CA MET A 506 20.41 22.52 -12.72
C MET A 506 20.33 24.04 -12.58
N GLU A 507 20.74 24.58 -11.43
CA GLU A 507 20.99 25.99 -11.19
C GLU A 507 22.49 26.34 -11.22
N MET A 508 22.90 27.15 -12.20
CA MET A 508 24.32 27.43 -12.47
C MET A 508 25.11 27.99 -11.26
N TRP A 509 24.46 28.75 -10.38
CA TRP A 509 25.11 29.36 -9.21
C TRP A 509 25.25 28.39 -8.03
N LEU A 510 24.46 27.31 -8.02
CA LEU A 510 24.42 26.32 -6.95
C LEU A 510 25.21 25.06 -7.33
N ASP A 511 25.00 24.57 -8.56
CA ASP A 511 25.46 23.25 -9.00
C ASP A 511 26.82 23.26 -9.71
N VAL A 512 27.28 24.44 -10.15
CA VAL A 512 28.59 24.59 -10.81
C VAL A 512 29.60 25.14 -9.81
N ASP A 513 30.60 24.33 -9.50
CA ASP A 513 31.70 24.70 -8.62
C ASP A 513 32.85 25.34 -9.42
N PHE A 514 33.38 26.44 -8.90
CA PHE A 514 34.52 27.19 -9.44
C PHE A 514 35.73 27.21 -8.51
N SER A 515 35.69 26.52 -7.36
CA SER A 515 36.73 26.54 -6.32
C SER A 515 38.12 26.12 -6.80
N GLN A 516 38.20 25.36 -7.90
CA GLN A 516 39.46 24.89 -8.50
C GLN A 516 39.93 25.79 -9.68
N GLY A 517 39.25 26.91 -9.94
CA GLY A 517 39.59 27.84 -11.02
C GLY A 517 39.01 27.47 -12.39
N TYR A 518 38.19 26.42 -12.48
CA TYR A 518 37.47 25.99 -13.69
C TYR A 518 36.07 25.47 -13.30
N PRO A 519 35.06 25.61 -14.18
CA PRO A 519 33.69 25.16 -13.90
C PRO A 519 33.61 23.63 -13.89
N ARG A 520 33.01 23.07 -12.84
CA ARG A 520 32.73 21.63 -12.75
C ARG A 520 31.36 21.34 -12.12
N ILE A 521 30.75 20.22 -12.50
CA ILE A 521 29.52 19.70 -11.90
C ILE A 521 29.85 18.34 -11.29
N GLY A 522 29.85 18.26 -9.95
CA GLY A 522 30.35 17.08 -9.26
C GLY A 522 31.81 16.78 -9.65
N ARG A 523 32.04 15.66 -10.35
CA ARG A 523 33.38 15.26 -10.83
C ARG A 523 33.65 15.65 -12.29
N GLU A 524 32.65 16.16 -13.00
CA GLU A 524 32.74 16.48 -14.43
C GLU A 524 33.27 17.90 -14.63
N VAL A 525 34.40 18.05 -15.31
CA VAL A 525 34.95 19.37 -15.69
C VAL A 525 34.29 19.82 -16.98
N LEU A 526 33.77 21.06 -16.99
CA LEU A 526 33.14 21.62 -18.18
C LEU A 526 34.17 22.35 -19.04
N SER A 527 34.22 22.02 -20.32
CA SER A 527 34.93 22.86 -21.29
C SER A 527 34.27 24.24 -21.41
N PRO A 528 34.99 25.27 -21.90
CA PRO A 528 34.39 26.59 -22.11
C PRO A 528 33.15 26.56 -23.01
N LEU A 529 33.11 25.66 -24.01
CA LEU A 529 31.96 25.50 -24.90
C LEU A 529 30.77 24.86 -24.16
N GLU A 530 31.01 23.79 -23.39
CA GLU A 530 29.96 23.15 -22.59
C GLU A 530 29.34 24.12 -21.58
N PHE A 531 30.17 24.89 -20.88
CA PHE A 531 29.72 25.88 -19.92
C PHE A 531 28.82 26.93 -20.57
N GLU A 532 29.20 27.45 -21.74
CA GLU A 532 28.42 28.46 -22.45
C GLU A 532 27.10 27.93 -23.01
N LEU A 533 27.08 26.69 -23.52
CA LEU A 533 25.85 26.03 -23.93
C LEU A 533 24.88 25.85 -22.75
N LEU A 534 25.35 25.37 -21.59
CA LEU A 534 24.52 25.27 -20.38
C LEU A 534 24.05 26.63 -19.89
N ARG A 535 24.93 27.64 -19.87
CA ARG A 535 24.62 29.01 -19.44
C ARG A 535 23.48 29.62 -20.25
N HIS A 536 23.42 29.34 -21.55
CA HIS A 536 22.38 29.85 -22.45
C HIS A 536 21.11 29.00 -22.52
N SER A 537 21.17 27.74 -22.08
CA SER A 537 20.04 26.80 -22.04
C SER A 537 19.09 27.07 -20.88
N THR A 538 18.53 28.28 -20.79
CA THR A 538 17.67 28.71 -19.66
C THR A 538 16.17 28.50 -19.90
N GLY A 539 15.79 27.89 -21.03
CA GLY A 539 14.40 27.82 -21.50
C GLY A 539 13.85 29.16 -22.03
N LYS A 540 14.67 30.21 -22.12
CA LYS A 540 14.26 31.54 -22.61
C LYS A 540 14.51 31.76 -24.11
N LEU A 541 15.42 31.00 -24.69
CA LEU A 541 15.84 31.12 -26.08
C LEU A 541 15.55 29.82 -26.81
N THR A 542 15.21 29.92 -28.09
CA THR A 542 15.14 28.74 -28.97
C THR A 542 16.52 28.15 -29.19
N LEU A 543 16.59 26.87 -29.56
CA LEU A 543 17.84 26.18 -29.83
C LEU A 543 18.64 26.91 -30.92
N ALA A 544 17.97 27.37 -32.00
CA ALA A 544 18.61 28.17 -33.03
C ALA A 544 19.29 29.43 -32.45
N GLN A 545 18.58 30.18 -31.60
CA GLN A 545 19.13 31.38 -30.95
C GLN A 545 20.26 31.08 -29.96
N VAL A 546 20.21 29.93 -29.27
CA VAL A 546 21.31 29.48 -28.40
C VAL A 546 22.55 29.18 -29.25
N LEU A 547 22.39 28.42 -30.35
CA LEU A 547 23.49 28.05 -31.24
C LEU A 547 24.11 29.29 -31.88
N ASP A 548 23.32 30.25 -32.35
CA ASP A 548 23.84 31.51 -32.93
C ASP A 548 24.69 32.29 -31.93
N ARG A 549 24.18 32.51 -30.71
CA ARG A 549 24.91 33.25 -29.66
C ARG A 549 26.21 32.59 -29.24
N VAL A 550 26.21 31.26 -29.14
CA VAL A 550 27.41 30.52 -28.76
C VAL A 550 28.38 30.48 -29.94
N TYR A 551 27.91 30.31 -31.17
CA TYR A 551 28.75 30.35 -32.36
C TYR A 551 29.50 31.67 -32.48
N ASP A 552 28.84 32.81 -32.30
CA ASP A 552 29.47 34.13 -32.36
C ASP A 552 30.69 34.26 -31.42
N ARG A 553 30.63 33.61 -30.27
CA ARG A 553 31.72 33.61 -29.28
C ARG A 553 32.85 32.63 -29.61
N PHE A 554 32.55 31.54 -30.31
CA PHE A 554 33.49 30.45 -30.57
C PHE A 554 33.89 30.30 -32.03
N ARG A 555 33.41 31.16 -32.94
CA ARG A 555 33.60 31.05 -34.39
C ARG A 555 35.06 30.91 -34.85
N GLU A 556 36.02 31.49 -34.13
CA GLU A 556 37.46 31.39 -34.47
C GLU A 556 38.05 30.01 -34.17
N ARG A 557 37.31 29.15 -33.46
CA ARG A 557 37.73 27.79 -33.08
C ARG A 557 37.17 26.70 -33.99
N PHE A 558 36.39 27.07 -35.01
CA PHE A 558 35.75 26.14 -35.94
C PHE A 558 35.96 26.64 -37.37
N ASP A 559 36.18 25.73 -38.31
CA ASP A 559 36.45 26.10 -39.70
C ASP A 559 35.17 26.62 -40.40
N HIS A 560 34.01 26.07 -40.02
CA HIS A 560 32.70 26.40 -40.59
C HIS A 560 31.56 26.16 -39.58
N ARG A 561 30.40 26.80 -39.80
CA ARG A 561 29.24 26.74 -38.89
C ARG A 561 28.70 25.33 -38.69
N GLU A 562 28.68 24.51 -39.73
CA GLU A 562 28.15 23.14 -39.65
C GLU A 562 28.96 22.25 -38.68
N GLU A 563 30.28 22.44 -38.64
CA GLU A 563 31.18 21.74 -37.70
C GLU A 563 30.84 22.11 -36.24
N PHE A 564 30.63 23.41 -35.99
CA PHE A 564 30.19 23.90 -34.68
C PHE A 564 28.82 23.33 -34.30
N ASP A 565 27.83 23.40 -35.18
CA ASP A 565 26.48 22.90 -34.90
C ASP A 565 26.49 21.40 -34.62
N GLY A 566 27.27 20.61 -35.38
CA GLY A 566 27.46 19.19 -35.13
C GLY A 566 28.06 18.91 -33.74
N THR A 567 29.09 19.67 -33.37
CA THR A 567 29.76 19.56 -32.06
C THR A 567 28.81 19.97 -30.92
N ALA A 568 28.16 21.12 -31.04
CA ALA A 568 27.24 21.65 -30.04
C ALA A 568 26.04 20.71 -29.82
N MET A 569 25.44 20.18 -30.90
CA MET A 569 24.38 19.19 -30.79
C MET A 569 24.85 17.87 -30.15
N GLY A 570 26.10 17.46 -30.42
CA GLY A 570 26.74 16.35 -29.71
C GLY A 570 26.80 16.59 -28.19
N LEU A 571 27.24 17.78 -27.76
CA LEU A 571 27.33 18.17 -26.36
C LEU A 571 25.95 18.27 -25.69
N LEU A 572 24.96 18.89 -26.35
CA LEU A 572 23.59 19.00 -25.85
C LEU A 572 22.94 17.62 -25.65
N ARG A 573 23.16 16.67 -26.59
CA ARG A 573 22.75 15.27 -26.40
C ARG A 573 23.47 14.61 -25.21
N GLY A 574 24.74 14.95 -25.00
CA GLY A 574 25.50 14.53 -23.82
C GLY A 574 24.94 15.08 -22.51
N PHE A 575 24.43 16.31 -22.49
CA PHE A 575 23.73 16.88 -21.34
C PHE A 575 22.40 16.18 -21.08
N GLU A 576 21.62 15.91 -22.13
CA GLU A 576 20.35 15.20 -22.00
C GLU A 576 20.54 13.79 -21.44
N LYS A 577 21.55 13.04 -21.90
CA LYS A 577 21.92 11.72 -21.35
C LYS A 577 22.28 11.76 -19.86
N ARG A 578 22.75 12.92 -19.37
CA ARG A 578 23.09 13.16 -17.96
C ARG A 578 21.93 13.77 -17.18
N TYR A 579 20.74 13.90 -17.77
CA TYR A 579 19.56 14.56 -17.19
C TYR A 579 19.76 16.05 -16.89
N TRP A 580 20.73 16.69 -17.53
CA TRP A 580 21.08 18.10 -17.30
C TRP A 580 20.24 19.06 -18.13
N LEU A 581 19.64 18.56 -19.22
CA LEU A 581 19.00 19.37 -20.23
C LEU A 581 17.79 18.63 -20.81
N ALA A 582 16.67 19.33 -20.94
CA ALA A 582 15.52 18.92 -21.76
C ALA A 582 15.07 20.12 -22.62
N TYR A 583 13.99 19.97 -23.40
CA TYR A 583 13.53 21.00 -24.32
C TYR A 583 12.09 21.41 -24.00
N ALA A 584 11.87 22.69 -23.70
CA ALA A 584 10.54 23.24 -23.50
C ALA A 584 9.91 23.65 -24.86
N PRO A 585 8.59 23.45 -25.06
CA PRO A 585 7.90 23.96 -26.23
C PRO A 585 7.94 25.49 -26.25
N PHE A 586 7.72 26.10 -27.41
CA PHE A 586 7.61 27.56 -27.50
C PHE A 586 6.30 28.06 -26.88
#